data_AF-A0A940KMS5-F1
#
_entry.id   AF-A0A940KMS5-F1
#
_cell.length_a   1.000
_cell.length_b   1.000
_cell.length_c   1.000
_cell.angle_alpha   90.00
_cell.angle_beta   90.00
_cell.angle_gamma   90.00
#
_symmetry.space_group_name_H-M   'P 1'
#
loop_
_entity.id
_entity.type
_entity.pdbx_description
1 polymer ?
#
loop_
_entity_poly.entity_id
_entity_poly.type
_entity_poly.pdbx_seq_one_letter_code
_entity_poly.pdbx_strand_id
1 'polypeptide(L)'
;MGTNTQEKALLVHWTYSPEEWKKFRRWGYFRRGIWKHFAWRLLQLKMKHIPEISITTYKVWIGDRVRPFRDNQRRLRRVNIRDTGRFNIIEITYERANRQSKRLPVIYIPIPKGKLREAIEVHEALSEYAW
;
A
#
# COMPACT_ATOMS: atom_id res chain seq x y z
N MET A 1 -16.01 -26.85 -18.24
CA MET A 1 -14.94 -26.54 -17.28
C MET A 1 -14.72 -25.03 -17.30
N GLY A 2 -15.16 -24.33 -16.25
CA GLY A 2 -15.22 -22.87 -16.24
C GLY A 2 -13.86 -22.22 -16.03
N THR A 3 -13.35 -21.54 -17.04
CA THR A 3 -12.15 -20.71 -16.94
C THR A 3 -12.50 -19.40 -16.23
N ASN A 4 -12.41 -19.44 -14.91
CA ASN A 4 -11.74 -18.45 -14.06
C ASN A 4 -11.94 -16.96 -14.41
N THR A 5 -13.15 -16.43 -14.21
CA THR A 5 -13.49 -14.98 -14.25
C THR A 5 -12.87 -14.16 -13.11
N GLN A 6 -11.74 -14.60 -12.53
CA GLN A 6 -11.03 -13.92 -11.44
C GLN A 6 -9.60 -13.48 -11.81
N GLU A 7 -9.29 -13.31 -13.09
CA GLU A 7 -8.26 -12.37 -13.53
C GLU A 7 -8.75 -10.93 -13.30
N LYS A 8 -8.80 -10.57 -12.02
CA LYS A 8 -9.08 -9.22 -11.54
C LYS A 8 -7.94 -8.33 -12.01
N ALA A 9 -8.25 -7.40 -12.92
CA ALA A 9 -7.33 -6.43 -13.52
C ALA A 9 -6.20 -6.03 -12.55
N LEU A 10 -5.01 -6.57 -12.80
CA LEU A 10 -3.78 -6.11 -12.18
C LEU A 10 -3.60 -4.67 -12.64
N LEU A 11 -3.64 -3.73 -11.70
CA LEU A 11 -3.49 -2.31 -12.03
C LEU A 11 -2.02 -1.97 -12.17
N VAL A 12 -1.19 -2.48 -11.25
CA VAL A 12 0.24 -2.25 -11.32
C VAL A 12 1.03 -3.31 -10.56
N HIS A 13 2.26 -3.52 -11.03
CA HIS A 13 3.29 -4.28 -10.35
C HIS A 13 4.55 -3.40 -10.21
N TRP A 14 5.03 -3.21 -8.98
CA TRP A 14 6.16 -2.36 -8.64
C TRP A 14 7.23 -3.13 -7.89
N THR A 15 8.46 -2.93 -8.35
CA THR A 15 9.70 -3.31 -7.67
C THR A 15 10.37 -2.07 -7.12
N TYR A 16 11.16 -2.22 -6.05
CA TYR A 16 11.84 -1.10 -5.40
C TYR A 16 13.34 -1.34 -5.35
N SER A 17 14.11 -0.27 -5.45
CA SER A 17 15.50 -0.32 -5.04
C SER A 17 15.61 -0.49 -3.51
N PRO A 18 16.72 -1.07 -3.00
CA PRO A 18 16.97 -1.17 -1.58
C PRO A 18 16.86 0.18 -0.85
N GLU A 19 17.32 1.25 -1.50
CA GLU A 19 17.34 2.59 -0.93
C GLU A 19 15.94 3.19 -0.78
N GLU A 20 15.09 3.06 -1.79
CA GLU A 20 13.70 3.52 -1.75
C GLU A 20 12.92 2.80 -0.65
N TRP A 21 13.06 1.48 -0.57
CA TRP A 21 12.39 0.70 0.46
C TRP A 21 12.86 1.07 1.87
N LYS A 22 14.18 1.31 2.04
CA LYS A 22 14.75 1.78 3.30
C LYS A 22 14.18 3.14 3.73
N LYS A 23 13.99 4.08 2.80
CA LYS A 23 13.36 5.39 3.05
C LYS A 23 11.91 5.23 3.53
N PHE A 24 11.11 4.40 2.85
CA PHE A 24 9.72 4.13 3.24
C PHE A 24 9.62 3.49 4.62
N ARG A 25 10.42 2.46 4.90
CA ARG A 25 10.44 1.80 6.21
C ARG A 25 10.79 2.80 7.32
N ARG A 26 11.84 3.61 7.11
CA ARG A 26 12.25 4.63 8.06
C ARG A 26 11.09 5.59 8.37
N TRP A 27 10.40 6.10 7.35
CA TRP A 27 9.23 6.95 7.51
C TRP A 27 8.09 6.27 8.30
N GLY A 28 7.78 5.01 7.98
CA GLY A 28 6.74 4.24 8.68
C GLY A 28 7.04 4.01 10.17
N TYR A 29 8.32 3.92 10.54
CA TYR A 29 8.74 3.87 11.95
C TYR A 29 8.62 5.23 12.65
N PHE A 30 9.06 6.32 12.01
CA PHE A 30 8.92 7.67 12.56
C PHE A 30 7.47 8.04 12.86
N ARG A 31 6.53 7.61 11.99
CA ARG A 31 5.10 7.84 12.19
C ARG A 31 4.50 7.07 13.40
N ARG A 32 5.24 6.12 13.96
CA ARG A 32 4.80 5.28 15.10
C ARG A 32 5.51 5.62 16.43
N GLY A 33 6.29 6.69 16.48
CA GLY A 33 6.91 7.24 17.71
C GLY A 33 8.41 6.97 17.90
N ILE A 34 9.05 7.79 18.75
CA ILE A 34 10.51 7.86 18.99
C ILE A 34 11.12 6.51 19.39
N TRP A 35 10.43 5.71 20.21
CA TRP A 35 10.89 4.39 20.66
C TRP A 35 11.14 3.38 19.52
N LYS A 36 10.51 3.57 18.36
CA LYS A 36 10.72 2.69 17.20
C LYS A 36 11.85 3.16 16.26
N HIS A 37 12.41 4.34 16.47
CA HIS A 37 13.65 4.77 15.80
C HIS A 37 14.83 3.88 16.19
N PHE A 38 14.93 3.55 17.49
CA PHE A 38 15.92 2.59 18.00
C PHE A 38 15.69 1.18 17.44
N ALA A 39 14.43 0.71 17.38
CA ALA A 39 14.09 -0.57 16.76
C ALA A 39 14.47 -0.64 15.26
N TRP A 40 14.36 0.47 14.53
CA TRP A 40 14.76 0.56 13.12
C TRP A 40 16.27 0.36 12.92
N ARG A 41 17.11 0.80 13.88
CA ARG A 41 18.57 0.60 13.84
C ARG A 41 18.94 -0.88 13.87
N LEU A 42 18.28 -1.67 14.73
CA LEU A 42 18.44 -3.13 14.81
C LEU A 42 17.89 -3.87 13.57
N LEU A 43 16.80 -3.36 12.98
CA LEU A 43 16.16 -3.96 11.80
C LEU A 43 16.91 -3.75 10.48
N GLN A 44 17.91 -2.86 10.42
CA GLN A 44 18.74 -2.71 9.23
C GLN A 44 19.52 -3.98 8.89
N LEU A 45 19.94 -4.74 9.89
CA LEU A 45 20.73 -5.97 9.73
C LEU A 45 19.92 -7.14 9.14
N LYS A 46 18.58 -7.05 9.13
CA LYS A 46 17.68 -8.10 8.61
C LYS A 46 17.03 -7.76 7.27
N MET A 47 17.44 -6.69 6.59
CA MET A 47 16.87 -6.32 5.28
C MET A 47 17.49 -7.14 4.14
N LYS A 48 17.24 -8.45 4.12
CA LYS A 48 17.68 -9.34 3.02
C LYS A 48 16.71 -9.36 1.84
N HIS A 49 15.44 -8.99 2.03
CA HIS A 49 14.42 -9.08 0.97
C HIS A 49 13.61 -7.79 0.84
N ILE A 50 13.57 -7.25 -0.38
CA ILE A 50 12.73 -6.11 -0.75
C ILE A 50 11.44 -6.68 -1.31
N PRO A 51 10.27 -6.36 -0.74
CA PRO A 51 9.02 -6.90 -1.24
C PRO A 51 8.63 -6.24 -2.56
N GLU A 52 8.17 -7.05 -3.50
CA GLU A 52 7.42 -6.59 -4.67
C GLU A 52 6.01 -6.18 -4.24
N ILE A 53 5.46 -5.17 -4.90
CA ILE A 53 4.10 -4.69 -4.62
C ILE A 53 3.24 -4.88 -5.86
N SER A 54 2.10 -5.53 -5.71
CA SER A 54 1.10 -5.64 -6.78
C SER A 54 -0.24 -5.13 -6.30
N ILE A 55 -0.84 -4.22 -7.06
CA ILE A 55 -2.14 -3.61 -6.73
C ILE A 55 -3.17 -4.12 -7.73
N THR A 56 -4.26 -4.63 -7.22
CA THR A 56 -5.46 -4.94 -8.01
C THR A 56 -6.61 -4.06 -7.54
N THR A 57 -7.75 -4.15 -8.23
CA THR A 57 -8.97 -3.41 -7.83
C THR A 57 -9.55 -3.82 -6.47
N TYR A 58 -9.06 -4.89 -5.83
CA TYR A 58 -9.61 -5.43 -4.57
C TYR A 58 -8.62 -5.53 -3.41
N LYS A 59 -7.33 -5.71 -3.72
CA LYS A 59 -6.30 -6.05 -2.74
C LYS A 59 -4.93 -5.56 -3.18
N VAL A 60 -4.05 -5.43 -2.19
CA VAL A 60 -2.63 -5.17 -2.39
C VAL A 60 -1.84 -6.39 -1.94
N TRP A 61 -0.91 -6.83 -2.77
CA TRP A 61 0.15 -7.76 -2.42
C TRP A 61 1.39 -6.96 -2.03
N ILE A 62 2.00 -7.28 -0.89
CA ILE A 62 3.26 -6.70 -0.43
C ILE A 62 4.18 -7.87 -0.07
N GLY A 63 5.00 -8.30 -1.03
CA GLY A 63 5.62 -9.62 -1.03
C GLY A 63 4.54 -10.69 -0.84
N ASP A 64 4.77 -11.61 0.09
CA ASP A 64 3.84 -12.72 0.37
C ASP A 64 2.59 -12.30 1.15
N ARG A 65 2.46 -11.03 1.53
CA ARG A 65 1.35 -10.57 2.38
C ARG A 65 0.24 -9.96 1.54
N VAL A 66 -0.96 -10.52 1.66
CA VAL A 66 -2.18 -10.00 1.06
C VAL A 66 -2.89 -9.01 2.00
N ARG A 67 -3.29 -7.87 1.47
CA ARG A 67 -4.13 -6.88 2.16
C ARG A 67 -5.36 -6.53 1.31
N PRO A 68 -6.51 -7.18 1.56
CA PRO A 68 -7.76 -6.79 0.93
C PRO A 68 -8.24 -5.43 1.46
N PHE A 69 -8.76 -4.59 0.57
CA PHE A 69 -9.42 -3.35 0.92
C PHE A 69 -10.85 -3.26 0.32
N ARG A 70 -11.21 -4.19 -0.56
CA ARG A 70 -12.57 -4.35 -1.10
C ARG A 70 -12.94 -5.84 -1.15
N ASP A 71 -13.90 -6.24 -0.35
CA ASP A 71 -14.49 -7.58 -0.29
C ASP A 71 -15.88 -7.51 0.38
N ASN A 72 -16.52 -8.65 0.66
CA ASN A 72 -17.85 -8.68 1.29
C ASN A 72 -17.88 -8.02 2.69
N GLN A 73 -16.72 -7.84 3.33
CA GLN A 73 -16.59 -7.22 4.65
C GLN A 73 -15.92 -5.86 4.61
N ARG A 74 -15.41 -5.41 3.45
CA ARG A 74 -14.58 -4.21 3.30
C ARG A 74 -15.03 -3.38 2.13
N ARG A 75 -15.19 -2.08 2.36
CA ARG A 75 -15.58 -1.11 1.33
C ARG A 75 -14.51 -0.07 1.17
N LEU A 76 -14.05 0.13 -0.07
CA LEU A 76 -13.11 1.19 -0.38
C LEU A 76 -13.79 2.54 -0.12
N ARG A 77 -13.15 3.40 0.68
CA ARG A 77 -13.67 4.72 1.04
C ARG A 77 -12.97 5.84 0.31
N ARG A 78 -11.64 5.75 0.24
CA ARG A 78 -10.83 6.80 -0.39
C ARG A 78 -9.51 6.25 -0.85
N VAL A 79 -9.06 6.73 -2.00
CA VAL A 79 -7.68 6.61 -2.45
C VAL A 79 -7.12 8.02 -2.52
N ASN A 80 -5.86 8.19 -2.13
CA ASN A 80 -5.20 9.48 -2.22
C ASN A 80 -3.72 9.28 -2.52
N ILE A 81 -3.14 10.21 -3.28
CA ILE A 81 -1.68 10.32 -3.42
C ILE A 81 -1.22 11.46 -2.53
N ARG A 82 -0.23 11.21 -1.68
CA ARG A 82 0.38 12.24 -0.84
C ARG A 82 1.86 12.33 -1.09
N ASP A 83 2.34 13.57 -1.17
CA ASP A 83 3.76 13.87 -1.09
C ASP A 83 4.20 13.93 0.39
N THR A 84 5.26 13.20 0.72
CA THR A 84 5.89 13.23 2.06
C THR A 84 7.12 14.13 2.10
N GLY A 85 7.42 14.85 1.02
CA GLY A 85 8.63 15.64 0.78
C GLY A 85 9.85 14.82 0.37
N ARG A 86 9.85 13.50 0.63
CA ARG A 86 10.96 12.59 0.29
C ARG A 86 10.60 11.54 -0.75
N PHE A 87 9.32 11.22 -0.84
CA PHE A 87 8.73 10.27 -1.78
C PHE A 87 7.20 10.42 -1.73
N ASN A 88 6.53 9.99 -2.79
CA ASN A 88 5.08 9.97 -2.84
C ASN A 88 4.55 8.63 -2.29
N ILE A 89 3.36 8.66 -1.70
CA ILE A 89 2.66 7.48 -1.19
C ILE A 89 1.22 7.43 -1.71
N ILE A 90 0.73 6.23 -2.01
CA ILE A 90 -0.70 5.96 -2.13
C ILE A 90 -1.25 5.60 -0.75
N GLU A 91 -2.31 6.28 -0.35
CA GLU A 91 -3.11 5.98 0.83
C GLU A 91 -4.44 5.35 0.38
N ILE A 92 -4.66 4.07 0.70
CA ILE A 92 -5.93 3.38 0.45
C ILE A 92 -6.66 3.25 1.77
N THR A 93 -7.74 4.01 1.94
CA THR A 93 -8.61 3.99 3.12
C THR A 93 -9.84 3.15 2.82
N TYR A 94 -10.17 2.24 3.73
CA TYR A 94 -11.33 1.38 3.58
C TYR A 94 -12.09 1.26 4.90
N GLU A 95 -13.36 0.91 4.81
CA GLU A 95 -14.21 0.60 5.95
C GLU A 95 -14.30 -0.90 6.14
N ARG A 96 -14.57 -1.35 7.36
CA ARG A 96 -14.84 -2.75 7.68
C ARG A 96 -16.20 -2.87 8.35
N ALA A 97 -17.07 -3.75 7.83
CA ALA A 97 -18.47 -3.88 8.25
C ALA A 97 -18.67 -4.06 9.77
N ASN A 98 -17.76 -4.76 10.44
CA ASN A 98 -17.87 -5.11 11.87
C ASN A 98 -16.92 -4.32 12.78
N ARG A 99 -16.51 -3.08 12.43
CA ARG A 99 -15.60 -2.31 13.28
C ARG A 99 -16.08 -0.88 13.49
N GLN A 100 -16.71 -0.61 14.63
CA GLN A 100 -16.93 0.73 15.19
C GLN A 100 -15.63 1.33 15.72
N SER A 101 -14.59 1.40 14.88
CA SER A 101 -13.40 2.17 15.21
C SER A 101 -13.63 3.61 14.81
N LYS A 102 -13.30 4.55 15.70
CA LYS A 102 -13.24 5.99 15.40
C LYS A 102 -12.27 6.33 14.25
N ARG A 103 -11.40 5.40 13.83
CA ARG A 103 -10.44 5.59 12.73
C ARG A 103 -10.56 4.48 11.68
N LEU A 104 -10.73 4.88 10.43
CA LEU A 104 -10.73 3.96 9.29
C LEU A 104 -9.32 3.37 9.08
N PRO A 105 -9.20 2.06 8.77
CA PRO A 105 -7.92 1.47 8.39
C PRO A 105 -7.40 2.05 7.07
N VAL A 106 -6.07 2.19 6.98
CA VAL A 106 -5.37 2.75 5.81
C VAL A 106 -4.20 1.86 5.42
N ILE A 107 -4.07 1.57 4.13
CA ILE A 107 -2.88 0.93 3.53
C ILE A 107 -2.01 2.04 2.92
N TYR A 108 -0.72 2.01 3.25
CA TYR A 108 0.27 2.92 2.71
C TYR A 108 1.17 2.18 1.74
N ILE A 109 1.29 2.69 0.53
CA ILE A 109 2.08 2.10 -0.53
C ILE A 109 3.06 3.17 -1.04
N PRO A 110 4.39 2.97 -0.93
CA PRO A 110 5.34 3.91 -1.49
C PRO A 110 5.29 3.86 -3.03
N ILE A 111 5.36 5.02 -3.67
CA ILE A 111 5.48 5.12 -5.12
C ILE A 111 6.97 5.12 -5.47
N PRO A 112 7.47 4.18 -6.29
CA PRO A 112 8.86 4.20 -6.74
C PRO A 112 9.20 5.47 -7.51
N LYS A 113 10.47 5.85 -7.56
CA LYS A 113 10.92 7.02 -8.32
C LYS A 113 10.58 6.83 -9.81
N GLY A 114 10.05 7.88 -10.44
CA GLY A 114 9.64 7.83 -11.86
C GLY A 114 8.30 7.14 -12.11
N LYS A 115 7.66 6.54 -11.10
CA LYS A 115 6.39 5.81 -11.22
C LYS A 115 5.15 6.62 -10.83
N LEU A 116 5.28 7.95 -10.78
CA LEU A 116 4.18 8.83 -10.36
C LEU A 116 2.99 8.79 -11.34
N ARG A 117 3.26 8.69 -12.64
CA ARG A 117 2.21 8.57 -13.67
C ARG A 117 1.37 7.30 -13.46
N GLU A 118 2.03 6.15 -13.33
CA GLU A 118 1.35 4.88 -13.02
C GLU A 118 0.57 4.96 -11.70
N ALA A 119 1.09 5.68 -10.71
CA ALA A 119 0.39 5.88 -9.45
C ALA A 119 -0.91 6.70 -9.61
N ILE A 120 -0.92 7.70 -10.50
CA ILE A 120 -2.11 8.49 -10.84
C ILE A 120 -3.13 7.59 -11.55
N GLU A 121 -2.69 6.78 -12.52
CA GLU A 121 -3.57 5.82 -13.22
C GLU A 121 -4.21 4.82 -12.23
N VAL A 122 -3.43 4.29 -11.28
CA VAL A 122 -3.96 3.45 -10.18
C VAL A 122 -4.96 4.22 -9.32
N HIS A 123 -4.68 5.48 -9.01
CA HIS A 123 -5.59 6.32 -8.22
C HIS A 123 -6.92 6.55 -8.95
N GLU A 124 -6.90 6.92 -10.22
CA GLU A 124 -8.09 7.11 -11.05
C GLU A 124 -8.90 5.82 -11.12
N ALA A 125 -8.26 4.70 -11.48
CA ALA A 125 -8.91 3.39 -11.59
C ALA A 125 -9.55 2.92 -10.28
N LEU A 126 -8.93 3.19 -9.13
CA LEU A 126 -9.52 2.81 -7.84
C LEU A 126 -10.56 3.80 -7.34
N SER A 127 -10.49 5.07 -7.74
CA SER A 127 -11.42 6.12 -7.30
C SER A 127 -12.83 5.90 -7.82
N GLU A 128 -12.99 5.27 -9.00
CA GLU A 128 -14.28 4.83 -9.53
C GLU A 128 -15.08 3.92 -8.58
N TYR A 129 -14.38 3.27 -7.65
CA TYR A 129 -14.98 2.32 -6.72
C TYR A 129 -15.03 2.82 -5.27
N ALA A 130 -14.68 4.08 -5.04
CA ALA A 130 -14.76 4.70 -3.72
C ALA A 130 -16.20 5.13 -3.41
N TRP A 131 -16.66 4.88 -2.18
CA TRP A 131 -18.00 5.20 -1.67
C TRP A 131 -17.94 6.10 -0.43
#